data_AF-A0A5B2Z7K1-F1
#
_entry.id   AF-A0A5B2Z7K1-F1
#
_cell.length_a   1.000
_cell.length_b   1.000
_cell.length_c   1.000
_cell.angle_alpha   90.00
_cell.angle_beta   90.00
_cell.angle_gamma   90.00
#
_symmetry.space_group_name_H-M   'P 1'
#
loop_
_entity.id
_entity.type
_entity.pdbx_description
1 polymer ?
#
loop_
_entity_poly.entity_id
_entity_poly.type
_entity_poly.pdbx_seq_one_letter_code
_entity_poly.pdbx_strand_id
1 'polypeptide(L)'
;MSRKSQTSETHSALNSLDLGTIEFMKWLISKDTHSGDTLVVVKDYFDNKYVILFDKSMSTNVIVAYRDGMPWCITCNTDDCGHVGFAICLKQDYDRNEQVIF
;
A
#
# COMPACT_ATOMS: atom_id res chain seq x y z
N MET A 1 37.64 16.24 8.74
CA MET A 1 36.81 15.26 7.99
C MET A 1 35.69 14.84 8.90
N SER A 2 34.44 15.20 8.60
CA SER A 2 33.27 14.66 9.31
C SER A 2 32.17 14.46 8.28
N ARG A 3 32.01 13.20 7.87
CA ARG A 3 31.04 12.76 6.87
C ARG A 3 29.70 12.69 7.59
N LYS A 4 28.92 13.78 7.56
CA LYS A 4 27.53 13.74 8.00
C LYS A 4 26.79 12.83 7.03
N SER A 5 26.39 11.67 7.52
CA SER A 5 25.51 10.73 6.85
C SER A 5 24.20 11.43 6.52
N GLN A 6 23.98 11.71 5.24
CA GLN A 6 22.66 11.95 4.67
C GLN A 6 21.87 10.65 4.83
N THR A 7 21.11 10.53 5.90
CA THR A 7 19.91 9.70 5.88
C THR A 7 18.94 10.44 4.97
N SER A 8 18.79 9.97 3.73
CA SER A 8 17.72 10.44 2.86
C SER A 8 16.42 10.07 3.53
N GLU A 9 15.73 11.06 4.11
CA GLU A 9 14.31 10.95 4.41
C GLU A 9 13.61 10.82 3.06
N THR A 10 13.51 9.59 2.55
CA THR A 10 12.72 9.28 1.36
C THR A 10 11.27 9.38 1.78
N HIS A 11 10.76 10.61 1.86
CA HIS A 11 9.33 10.87 2.05
C HIS A 11 8.59 10.15 0.93
N SER A 12 7.82 9.12 1.28
CA SER A 12 6.98 8.43 0.31
C SER A 12 6.03 9.46 -0.34
N ALA A 13 5.68 9.26 -1.60
CA ALA A 13 4.57 10.02 -2.19
C ALA A 13 3.22 9.66 -1.53
N LEU A 14 3.19 8.65 -0.66
CA LEU A 14 2.03 8.09 0.01
C LEU A 14 2.02 8.45 1.51
N ASN A 15 2.01 9.73 1.82
CA ASN A 15 2.07 10.22 3.21
C ASN A 15 0.71 10.37 3.91
N SER A 16 -0.40 10.04 3.25
CA SER A 16 -1.74 10.09 3.86
C SER A 16 -2.64 8.97 3.33
N LEU A 17 -3.64 8.58 4.12
CA LEU A 17 -4.65 7.61 3.71
C LEU A 17 -5.30 7.95 2.37
N ASP A 18 -5.66 9.23 2.15
CA ASP A 18 -6.30 9.69 0.91
C ASP A 18 -5.43 9.45 -0.33
N LEU A 19 -4.12 9.69 -0.22
CA LEU A 19 -3.19 9.42 -1.31
C LEU A 19 -3.11 7.92 -1.62
N GLY A 20 -3.20 7.09 -0.58
CA GLY A 20 -3.36 5.64 -0.71
C GLY A 20 -4.61 5.24 -1.48
N THR A 21 -5.76 5.84 -1.15
CA THR A 21 -7.04 5.61 -1.83
C THR A 21 -6.97 6.01 -3.31
N ILE A 22 -6.40 7.18 -3.63
CA ILE A 22 -6.22 7.63 -5.01
C ILE A 22 -5.33 6.65 -5.79
N GLU A 23 -4.26 6.17 -5.15
CA GLU A 23 -3.32 5.26 -5.81
C GLU A 23 -3.89 3.85 -5.97
N PHE A 24 -4.77 3.41 -5.06
CA PHE A 24 -5.59 2.23 -5.27
C PHE A 24 -6.50 2.35 -6.50
N MET A 25 -7.16 3.48 -6.70
CA MET A 25 -8.04 3.69 -7.87
C MET A 25 -7.23 3.63 -9.18
N LYS A 26 -6.04 4.22 -9.22
CA LYS A 26 -5.13 4.11 -10.37
C LYS A 26 -4.67 2.68 -10.60
N TRP A 27 -4.32 1.95 -9.53
CA TRP A 27 -3.96 0.55 -9.62
C TRP A 27 -5.12 -0.31 -10.15
N LEU A 28 -6.34 -0.05 -9.71
CA LEU A 28 -7.55 -0.76 -10.18
C LEU A 28 -7.75 -0.57 -11.69
N ILE A 29 -7.63 0.67 -12.18
CA ILE A 29 -7.69 0.97 -13.61
C ILE A 29 -6.53 0.27 -14.35
N SER A 30 -5.31 0.36 -13.82
CA SER A 30 -4.12 -0.25 -14.42
C SER A 30 -4.22 -1.77 -14.50
N LYS A 31 -4.87 -2.41 -13.53
CA LYS A 31 -5.10 -3.86 -13.49
C LYS A 31 -6.01 -4.28 -14.65
N ASP A 32 -7.03 -3.49 -14.95
CA ASP A 32 -8.01 -3.78 -15.99
C ASP A 32 -7.51 -3.43 -17.40
N THR A 33 -6.78 -2.32 -17.55
CA THR A 33 -6.35 -1.80 -18.86
C THR A 33 -4.94 -2.22 -19.27
N HIS A 34 -4.17 -2.86 -18.37
CA HIS A 34 -2.73 -3.08 -18.49
C HIS A 34 -1.92 -1.83 -18.88
N SER A 35 -2.48 -0.65 -18.67
CA SER A 35 -1.94 0.64 -19.07
C SER A 35 -2.25 1.65 -17.98
N GLY A 36 -1.29 1.85 -17.09
CA GLY A 36 -1.45 2.78 -15.98
C GLY A 36 -0.14 3.01 -15.25
N ASP A 37 0.12 4.28 -14.94
CA ASP A 37 1.24 4.68 -14.11
C ASP A 37 0.78 4.74 -12.65
N THR A 38 0.78 3.59 -11.99
CA THR A 38 0.57 3.49 -10.55
C THR A 38 1.89 3.39 -9.80
N LEU A 39 1.99 4.09 -8.67
CA LEU A 39 3.18 4.01 -7.80
C LEU A 39 3.23 2.72 -6.98
N VAL A 40 2.10 2.01 -6.84
CA VAL A 40 1.98 0.85 -5.98
C VAL A 40 1.62 -0.38 -6.79
N VAL A 41 2.27 -1.50 -6.50
CA VAL A 41 1.93 -2.79 -7.08
C VAL A 41 1.69 -3.80 -5.96
N VAL A 42 0.57 -4.50 -5.99
CA VAL A 42 0.31 -5.63 -5.07
C VAL A 42 1.22 -6.80 -5.45
N LYS A 43 2.00 -7.30 -4.49
CA LYS A 43 2.88 -8.46 -4.67
C LYS A 43 2.30 -9.72 -4.06
N ASP A 44 1.73 -9.60 -2.87
CA ASP A 44 1.09 -10.70 -2.15
C ASP A 44 -0.02 -10.16 -1.25
N TYR A 45 -1.05 -10.96 -1.01
CA TYR A 45 -2.17 -10.64 -0.13
C TYR A 45 -2.59 -11.90 0.61
N PHE A 46 -2.49 -11.87 1.94
CA PHE A 46 -3.06 -12.88 2.82
C PHE A 46 -4.15 -12.20 3.64
N ASP A 47 -5.41 -12.55 3.32
CA ASP A 47 -6.59 -12.04 4.01
C ASP A 47 -6.44 -12.04 5.53
N ASN A 48 -6.84 -10.92 6.12
CA ASN A 48 -6.80 -10.63 7.55
C ASN A 48 -5.42 -10.79 8.23
N LYS A 49 -4.33 -10.96 7.48
CA LYS A 49 -2.97 -11.08 8.02
C LYS A 49 -2.05 -9.98 7.51
N TYR A 50 -1.84 -9.89 6.20
CA TYR A 50 -0.96 -8.89 5.62
C TYR A 50 -1.21 -8.66 4.13
N VAL A 51 -0.74 -7.52 3.64
CA VAL A 51 -0.48 -7.27 2.23
C VAL A 51 0.98 -6.88 2.04
N ILE A 52 1.58 -7.36 0.95
CA ILE A 52 2.89 -6.92 0.48
C ILE A 52 2.68 -6.05 -0.75
N LEU A 53 3.06 -4.78 -0.62
CA LEU A 53 3.02 -3.78 -1.67
C LEU A 53 4.45 -3.52 -2.14
N PHE A 54 4.65 -3.24 -3.42
CA PHE A 54 5.88 -2.65 -3.92
C PHE A 54 5.64 -1.17 -4.21
N ASP A 55 6.31 -0.29 -3.47
CA ASP A 55 6.28 1.16 -3.67
C ASP A 55 7.40 1.55 -4.63
N LYS A 56 7.03 1.98 -5.84
CA LYS A 56 7.99 2.42 -6.88
C LYS A 56 8.73 3.69 -6.50
N SER A 57 8.11 4.59 -5.71
CA SER A 57 8.74 5.85 -5.29
C SER A 57 9.91 5.61 -4.33
N MET A 58 9.81 4.55 -3.51
CA MET A 58 10.86 4.11 -2.59
C MET A 58 11.70 2.95 -3.15
N SER A 59 11.26 2.33 -4.25
CA SER A 59 11.84 1.11 -4.82
C SER A 59 12.00 -0.02 -3.80
N THR A 60 10.99 -0.21 -2.93
CA THR A 60 11.03 -1.18 -1.84
C THR A 60 9.72 -1.92 -1.65
N ASN A 61 9.79 -3.12 -1.07
CA ASN A 61 8.62 -3.83 -0.58
C ASN A 61 8.18 -3.23 0.75
N VAL A 62 6.88 -3.00 0.88
CA VAL A 62 6.19 -2.48 2.05
C VAL A 62 5.20 -3.52 2.53
N ILE A 63 5.25 -3.83 3.83
CA ILE A 63 4.33 -4.76 4.46
C ILE A 63 3.34 -3.95 5.28
N VAL A 64 2.05 -4.13 4.99
CA VAL A 64 0.96 -3.65 5.85
C VAL A 64 0.32 -4.88 6.48
N ALA A 65 0.42 -4.97 7.80
CA ALA A 65 -0.15 -6.07 8.57
C ALA A 65 -1.52 -5.67 9.13
N TYR A 66 -2.44 -6.61 9.24
CA TYR A 66 -3.71 -6.43 9.95
C TYR A 66 -3.56 -7.03 11.35
N ARG A 67 -3.58 -6.19 12.39
CA ARG A 67 -3.49 -6.60 13.79
C ARG A 67 -4.81 -6.25 14.45
N ASP A 68 -5.54 -7.26 14.92
CA ASP A 68 -6.85 -7.08 15.58
C ASP A 68 -7.84 -6.25 14.72
N GLY A 69 -7.80 -6.44 13.40
CA GLY A 69 -8.62 -5.71 12.42
C GLY A 69 -8.08 -4.32 12.05
N MET A 70 -7.02 -3.85 12.69
CA MET A 70 -6.39 -2.56 12.42
C MET A 70 -5.17 -2.72 11.49
N PRO A 71 -5.14 -2.03 10.34
CA PRO A 71 -3.98 -2.06 9.44
C PRO A 71 -2.83 -1.22 10.00
N TRP A 72 -1.61 -1.74 9.88
CA TRP A 72 -0.37 -1.09 10.33
C TRP A 72 0.72 -1.25 9.28
N CYS A 73 1.27 -0.14 8.78
CA CYS A 73 2.41 -0.19 7.86
C CYS A 73 3.70 -0.39 8.65
N ILE A 74 4.38 -1.52 8.42
CA ILE A 74 5.64 -1.85 9.10
C ILE A 74 6.76 -0.90 8.65
N THR A 75 6.77 -0.52 7.37
CA THR A 75 7.82 0.33 6.80
C THR A 75 7.72 1.79 7.28
N CYS A 76 6.51 2.36 7.30
CA CYS A 76 6.28 3.72 7.80
C CYS A 76 6.13 3.78 9.32
N ASN A 77 5.93 2.63 9.97
CA ASN A 77 5.66 2.50 11.40
C ASN A 77 4.49 3.40 11.87
N THR A 78 3.38 3.34 11.13
CA THR A 78 2.15 4.10 11.38
C THR A 78 0.94 3.38 10.79
N ASP A 79 -0.23 3.65 11.34
CA ASP A 79 -1.56 3.32 10.81
C ASP A 79 -2.11 4.41 9.87
N ASP A 80 -1.48 5.58 9.82
CA ASP A 80 -1.84 6.71 8.96
C ASP A 80 -0.75 6.95 7.91
N CYS A 81 -0.81 6.21 6.80
CA CYS A 81 -0.06 6.50 5.57
C CYS A 81 -0.78 5.95 4.34
N GLY A 82 -0.33 6.31 3.14
CA GLY A 82 -0.98 5.86 1.92
C GLY A 82 -0.79 4.37 1.62
N HIS A 83 0.23 3.69 2.16
CA HIS A 83 0.28 2.23 2.09
C HIS A 83 -0.88 1.60 2.87
N VAL A 84 -1.23 2.17 4.03
CA VAL A 84 -2.40 1.74 4.81
C VAL A 84 -3.69 2.06 4.08
N GLY A 85 -3.84 3.27 3.53
CA GLY A 85 -5.02 3.65 2.74
C GLY A 85 -5.25 2.70 1.55
N PHE A 86 -4.18 2.40 0.82
CA PHE A 86 -4.22 1.41 -0.27
C PHE A 86 -4.64 0.02 0.24
N ALA A 87 -4.05 -0.46 1.33
CA ALA A 87 -4.34 -1.78 1.90
C ALA A 87 -5.79 -1.92 2.38
N ILE A 88 -6.38 -0.85 2.92
CA ILE A 88 -7.79 -0.82 3.32
C ILE A 88 -8.69 -1.01 2.10
N CYS A 89 -8.48 -0.22 1.05
CA CYS A 89 -9.27 -0.33 -0.18
C CYS A 89 -9.12 -1.70 -0.84
N LEU A 90 -7.89 -2.25 -0.85
CA LEU A 90 -7.65 -3.59 -1.37
C LEU A 90 -8.45 -4.64 -0.60
N LYS A 91 -8.41 -4.61 0.74
CA LYS A 91 -9.20 -5.54 1.55
C LYS A 91 -10.69 -5.42 1.26
N GLN A 92 -11.22 -4.21 1.21
CA GLN A 92 -12.63 -3.96 0.88
C GLN A 92 -13.01 -4.50 -0.52
N ASP A 93 -12.09 -4.46 -1.48
CA ASP A 93 -12.27 -5.03 -2.81
C ASP A 93 -12.38 -6.56 -2.78
N TYR A 94 -11.45 -7.23 -2.09
CA TYR A 94 -11.47 -8.69 -1.91
C TYR A 94 -12.70 -9.15 -1.13
N ASP A 95 -13.01 -8.51 0.00
CA ASP A 95 -14.18 -8.83 0.84
C ASP A 95 -15.48 -8.72 0.03
N ARG A 96 -15.57 -7.75 -0.89
CA ARG A 96 -16.72 -7.62 -1.81
C ARG A 96 -16.77 -8.74 -2.84
N ASN A 97 -15.63 -9.14 -3.40
CA ASN A 97 -15.57 -10.18 -4.43
C ASN A 97 -15.84 -11.58 -3.86
N GLU A 98 -15.49 -11.84 -2.60
CA GLU A 98 -15.78 -13.12 -1.92
C GLU A 98 -17.26 -13.29 -1.52
N GLN A 99 -18.02 -12.21 -1.41
CA GLN A 99 -19.46 -12.24 -1.10
C GLN A 99 -20.37 -12.58 -2.32
N VAL A 100 -19.80 -12.82 -3.50
CA VAL A 100 -20.57 -13.11 -4.74
C VAL A 100 -20.81 -14.62 -4.95
N ILE A 101 -20.54 -15.46 -3.95
CA ILE A 101 -20.85 -16.89 -4.02
C ILE A 101 -22.26 -17.11 -3.44
N PHE A 102 -23.23 -17.28 -4.35
CA PHE A 102 -24.64 -17.59 -4.09
C PHE A 102 -24.88 -18.86 -3.28
#